data_AF-A0A8H9GKR9-F1
#
_entry.id   AF-A0A8H9GKR9-F1
#
_cell.length_a   1.000
_cell.length_b   1.000
_cell.length_c   1.000
_cell.angle_alpha   90.00
_cell.angle_beta   90.00
_cell.angle_gamma   90.00
#
_symmetry.space_group_name_H-M   'P 1'
#
loop_
_entity.id
_entity.type
_entity.pdbx_description
1 polymer ?
#
loop_
_entity_poly.entity_id
_entity_poly.type
_entity_poly.pdbx_seq_one_letter_code
_entity_poly.pdbx_strand_id
1 'polypeptide(L)'
;MADLTARWAALGLPRPRSQPLPEGVRARLAHLADLRDISGPSEAARAGAEFAGERWIRSDLLGMRPWLASDIPAREVVPAVLRAEWTGFLALLGEHGPWVYAPDVRALQELSGAYAALVTAARSAPEAEVLLAAERSFTRGAHRTLLVRLEATPYRQTARAGVDAAGLHDLETAFWALAGTQAAQAHARWQARR
;
A
#
# COMPACT_ATOMS: atom_id res chain seq x y z
N MET A 1 -5.63 10.71 -26.17
CA MET A 1 -4.25 10.42 -25.66
C MET A 1 -3.68 11.59 -24.86
N ALA A 2 -3.63 12.82 -25.38
CA ALA A 2 -3.13 13.99 -24.63
C ALA A 2 -3.85 14.24 -23.28
N ASP A 3 -5.16 13.96 -23.23
CA ASP A 3 -5.98 14.08 -22.01
C ASP A 3 -5.55 13.10 -20.89
N LEU A 4 -5.28 11.83 -21.25
CA LEU A 4 -4.91 10.81 -20.25
C LEU A 4 -3.56 11.12 -19.59
N THR A 5 -2.58 11.58 -20.36
CA THR A 5 -1.26 11.94 -19.82
C THR A 5 -1.34 13.12 -18.84
N ALA A 6 -2.14 14.14 -19.14
CA ALA A 6 -2.32 15.28 -18.25
C ALA A 6 -3.00 14.87 -16.93
N ARG A 7 -4.01 13.99 -17.01
CA ARG A 7 -4.70 13.45 -15.84
C ARG A 7 -3.80 12.58 -14.97
N TRP A 8 -2.96 11.72 -15.56
CA TRP A 8 -1.94 10.98 -14.81
C TRP A 8 -0.91 11.90 -14.15
N ALA A 9 -0.49 12.98 -14.83
CA ALA A 9 0.41 13.97 -14.25
C ALA A 9 -0.21 14.68 -13.04
N ALA A 10 -1.52 14.97 -13.06
CA ALA A 10 -2.25 15.55 -11.93
C ALA A 10 -2.26 14.62 -10.69
N LEU A 11 -2.16 13.30 -10.90
CA LEU A 11 -2.01 12.31 -9.83
C LEU A 11 -0.55 12.10 -9.39
N GLY A 12 0.39 12.89 -9.91
CA GLY A 12 1.81 12.78 -9.58
C GLY A 12 2.57 11.71 -10.35
N LEU A 13 2.00 11.19 -11.45
CA LEU A 13 2.63 10.21 -12.34
C LEU A 13 2.68 10.74 -13.79
N PRO A 14 3.61 11.65 -14.12
CA PRO A 14 3.63 12.30 -15.44
C PRO A 14 3.96 11.34 -16.60
N ARG A 15 4.56 10.19 -16.31
CA ARG A 15 4.90 9.15 -17.28
C ARG A 15 4.49 7.78 -16.73
N PRO A 16 3.23 7.34 -16.95
CA PRO A 16 2.83 6.00 -16.56
C PRO A 16 3.65 4.96 -17.34
N ARG A 17 3.94 3.84 -16.69
CA ARG A 17 4.68 2.67 -17.19
C ARG A 17 6.12 2.96 -17.59
N SER A 18 6.73 4.03 -17.04
CA SER A 18 8.10 4.43 -17.38
C SER A 18 9.19 3.62 -16.65
N GLN A 19 8.83 2.82 -15.64
CA GLN A 19 9.78 2.03 -14.85
C GLN A 19 9.61 0.55 -15.18
N PRO A 20 10.31 0.02 -16.19
CA PRO A 20 10.24 -1.40 -16.51
C PRO A 20 10.82 -2.22 -15.36
N LEU A 21 10.01 -3.13 -14.81
CA LEU A 21 10.50 -4.15 -13.89
C LEU A 21 11.01 -5.36 -14.69
N PRO A 22 12.10 -6.02 -14.24
CA PRO A 22 12.50 -7.33 -14.73
C PRO A 22 11.32 -8.31 -14.65
N GLU A 23 11.24 -9.26 -15.58
CA GLU A 23 10.08 -10.16 -15.71
C GLU A 23 9.76 -10.91 -14.41
N GLY A 24 10.78 -11.44 -13.71
CA GLY A 24 10.61 -12.12 -12.43
C GLY A 24 10.17 -11.20 -11.27
N VAL A 25 10.37 -9.88 -11.39
CA VAL A 25 9.89 -8.89 -10.41
C VAL A 25 8.45 -8.50 -10.74
N ARG A 26 8.12 -8.39 -12.03
CA ARG A 26 6.75 -8.13 -12.50
C ARG A 26 5.78 -9.26 -12.12
N ALA A 27 6.24 -10.51 -12.13
CA ALA A 27 5.47 -11.63 -11.60
C ALA A 27 5.17 -11.51 -10.09
N ARG A 28 5.95 -10.69 -9.36
CA ARG A 28 5.86 -10.47 -7.91
C ARG A 28 5.11 -9.22 -7.49
N LEU A 29 4.36 -8.59 -8.40
CA LEU A 29 3.60 -7.38 -8.08
C LEU A 29 2.53 -7.55 -7.00
N ALA A 30 2.05 -8.77 -6.79
CA ALA A 30 1.12 -9.14 -5.72
C ALA A 30 1.79 -9.92 -4.57
N HIS A 31 3.10 -10.17 -4.67
CA HIS A 31 3.85 -10.98 -3.70
C HIS A 31 4.61 -10.08 -2.72
N LEU A 32 4.94 -10.63 -1.56
CA LEU A 32 5.76 -9.97 -0.56
C LEU A 32 7.13 -9.58 -1.15
N ALA A 33 7.44 -8.28 -1.12
CA ALA A 33 8.72 -7.75 -1.60
C ALA A 33 9.72 -7.60 -0.44
N ASP A 34 9.25 -7.17 0.72
CA ASP A 34 10.05 -7.10 1.95
C ASP A 34 9.23 -7.56 3.16
N LEU A 35 9.92 -8.13 4.14
CA LEU A 35 9.36 -8.58 5.42
C LEU A 35 10.40 -8.44 6.53
N ARG A 36 10.04 -7.70 7.58
CA ARG A 36 10.79 -7.60 8.84
C ARG A 36 9.92 -8.03 10.01
N ASP A 37 10.44 -8.92 10.83
CA ASP A 37 9.89 -9.20 12.16
C ASP A 37 10.35 -8.10 13.12
N ILE A 38 9.38 -7.43 13.73
CA ILE A 38 9.56 -6.32 14.67
C ILE A 38 9.18 -6.83 16.06
N SER A 39 10.15 -7.48 16.69
CA SER A 39 10.02 -8.07 18.03
C SER A 39 10.42 -7.13 19.17
N GLY A 40 11.03 -5.97 18.87
CA GLY A 40 11.49 -5.06 19.90
C GLY A 40 11.92 -3.67 19.39
N PRO A 41 12.27 -2.75 20.32
CA PRO A 41 12.62 -1.36 19.99
C PRO A 41 13.82 -1.23 19.05
N SER A 42 14.83 -2.10 19.21
CA SER A 42 16.05 -2.08 18.39
C SER A 42 15.75 -2.47 16.94
N GLU A 43 14.91 -3.49 16.74
CA GLU A 43 14.45 -3.95 15.43
C GLU A 43 13.61 -2.86 14.76
N ALA A 44 12.70 -2.23 15.51
CA ALA A 44 11.88 -1.14 15.01
C ALA A 44 12.73 0.09 14.60
N ALA A 45 13.72 0.47 15.41
CA ALA A 45 14.62 1.57 15.10
C ALA A 45 15.46 1.28 13.85
N ARG A 46 15.97 0.05 13.72
CA ARG A 46 16.73 -0.39 12.53
C ARG A 46 15.87 -0.33 11.28
N ALA A 47 14.67 -0.92 11.31
CA ALA A 47 13.76 -0.91 10.18
C ALA A 47 13.32 0.53 9.80
N GLY A 48 13.04 1.37 10.80
CA GLY A 48 12.74 2.78 10.59
C GLY A 48 13.89 3.53 9.90
N ALA A 49 15.13 3.31 10.32
CA ALA A 49 16.30 3.92 9.70
C ALA A 49 16.55 3.40 8.27
N GLU A 50 16.45 2.08 8.07
CA GLU A 50 16.65 1.43 6.77
C GLU A 50 15.66 1.94 5.73
N PHE A 51 14.37 2.02 6.08
CA PHE A 51 13.30 2.42 5.17
C PHE A 51 12.94 3.92 5.29
N ALA A 52 13.77 4.74 5.94
CA ALA A 52 13.47 6.17 6.09
C ALA A 52 13.35 6.92 4.74
N GLY A 53 14.04 6.42 3.71
CA GLY A 53 13.97 6.94 2.34
C GLY A 53 12.78 6.43 1.53
N GLU A 54 12.04 5.45 2.04
CA GLU A 54 10.89 4.88 1.33
C GLU A 54 9.75 5.88 1.27
N ARG A 55 9.35 6.23 0.05
CA ARG A 55 8.40 7.33 -0.21
C ARG A 55 7.07 7.16 0.53
N TRP A 56 6.59 5.92 0.66
CA TRP A 56 5.23 5.63 1.08
C TRP A 56 5.10 5.05 2.49
N ILE A 57 6.19 4.60 3.12
CA ILE A 57 6.12 3.92 4.42
C ILE A 57 5.42 4.77 5.47
N ARG A 58 5.77 6.06 5.54
CA ARG A 58 5.16 7.00 6.48
C ARG A 58 3.69 7.22 6.20
N SER A 59 3.33 7.52 4.95
CA SER A 59 1.93 7.82 4.60
C SER A 59 1.03 6.62 4.82
N ASP A 60 1.50 5.43 4.48
CA ASP A 60 0.71 4.21 4.58
C ASP A 60 0.49 3.85 6.05
N LEU A 61 1.58 3.78 6.83
CA LEU A 61 1.50 3.43 8.25
C LEU A 61 0.67 4.42 9.06
N LEU A 62 0.84 5.73 8.85
CA LEU A 62 0.06 6.76 9.54
C LEU A 62 -1.39 6.83 9.03
N GLY A 63 -1.65 6.57 7.75
CA GLY A 63 -2.99 6.59 7.16
C GLY A 63 -3.95 5.57 7.79
N MET A 64 -3.40 4.46 8.30
CA MET A 64 -4.15 3.42 9.01
C MET A 64 -4.32 3.70 10.51
N ARG A 65 -3.65 4.72 11.06
CA ARG A 65 -3.43 4.88 12.50
C ARG A 65 -3.72 6.31 12.97
N PRO A 66 -5.00 6.69 13.06
CA PRO A 66 -5.40 8.06 13.45
C PRO A 66 -4.99 8.45 14.88
N TRP A 67 -4.60 7.49 15.74
CA TRP A 67 -4.08 7.76 17.08
C TRP A 67 -2.59 8.15 17.10
N LEU A 68 -1.87 7.99 15.99
CA LEU A 68 -0.48 8.44 15.88
C LEU A 68 -0.44 9.88 15.33
N ALA A 69 0.54 10.66 15.81
CA ALA A 69 0.74 12.01 15.33
C ALA A 69 1.13 12.03 13.84
N SER A 70 0.50 12.91 13.07
CA SER A 70 0.69 12.95 11.62
C SER A 70 2.07 13.45 11.19
N ASP A 71 2.79 14.16 12.06
CA ASP A 71 4.08 14.78 11.82
C ASP A 71 5.28 13.88 12.16
N ILE A 72 5.03 12.65 12.63
CA ILE A 72 6.09 11.67 12.91
C ILE A 72 6.99 11.50 11.68
N PRO A 73 8.31 11.69 11.79
CA PRO A 73 9.23 11.56 10.67
C PRO A 73 9.35 10.09 10.24
N ALA A 74 9.70 9.85 8.97
CA ALA A 74 9.73 8.49 8.40
C ALA A 74 10.60 7.53 9.20
N ARG A 75 11.77 7.97 9.69
CA ARG A 75 12.65 7.14 10.51
C ARG A 75 12.04 6.67 11.84
N GLU A 76 11.05 7.40 12.36
CA GLU A 76 10.41 7.16 13.66
C GLU A 76 9.04 6.49 13.53
N VAL A 77 8.52 6.29 12.30
CA VAL A 77 7.16 5.76 12.14
C VAL A 77 7.06 4.33 12.64
N VAL A 78 8.02 3.46 12.34
CA VAL A 78 8.01 2.05 12.80
C VAL A 78 8.17 1.97 14.32
N PRO A 79 9.11 2.68 14.97
CA PRO A 79 9.14 2.80 16.43
C PRO A 79 7.83 3.31 17.05
N ALA A 80 7.16 4.27 16.43
CA ALA A 80 5.89 4.79 16.91
C ALA A 80 4.76 3.76 16.84
N VAL A 81 4.68 2.99 15.75
CA VAL A 81 3.73 1.88 15.60
C VAL A 81 3.97 0.82 16.68
N LEU A 82 5.22 0.36 16.86
CA LEU A 82 5.55 -0.62 17.90
C LEU A 82 5.08 -0.18 19.29
N ARG A 83 5.30 1.11 19.64
CA ARG A 83 4.87 1.67 20.94
C ARG A 83 3.35 1.73 21.12
N ALA A 84 2.57 1.64 20.05
CA ALA A 84 1.11 1.76 20.09
C ALA A 84 0.38 0.43 19.82
N GLU A 85 1.03 -0.56 19.21
CA GLU A 85 0.39 -1.80 18.71
C GLU A 85 1.11 -3.10 19.09
N TRP A 86 2.26 -3.02 19.77
CA TRP A 86 3.13 -4.15 20.11
C TRP A 86 3.83 -4.77 18.89
N THR A 87 4.52 -5.91 19.10
CA THR A 87 5.30 -6.65 18.10
C THR A 87 4.46 -7.12 16.92
N GLY A 88 5.08 -7.26 15.75
CA GLY A 88 4.44 -7.70 14.53
C GLY A 88 5.37 -7.70 13.33
N PHE A 89 4.80 -7.76 12.14
CA PHE A 89 5.51 -7.81 10.87
C PHE A 89 5.36 -6.49 10.12
N LEU A 90 6.48 -5.85 9.82
CA LEU A 90 6.53 -4.78 8.82
C LEU A 90 6.74 -5.42 7.45
N ALA A 91 5.88 -5.13 6.48
CA ALA A 91 5.92 -5.74 5.17
C ALA A 91 5.66 -4.74 4.04
N LEU A 92 6.34 -4.94 2.91
CA LEU A 92 6.04 -4.31 1.64
C LEU A 92 5.35 -5.33 0.74
N LEU A 93 4.09 -5.09 0.38
CA LEU A 93 3.32 -5.99 -0.47
C LEU A 93 3.55 -5.61 -1.94
N GLY A 94 4.54 -6.23 -2.60
CA GLY A 94 4.95 -5.92 -3.97
C GLY A 94 5.80 -4.66 -4.08
N GLU A 95 6.70 -4.61 -5.07
CA GLU A 95 7.69 -3.53 -5.24
C GLU A 95 7.11 -2.11 -5.32
N HIS A 96 5.85 -1.99 -5.78
CA HIS A 96 5.14 -0.71 -5.88
C HIS A 96 3.89 -0.67 -5.02
N GLY A 97 3.74 -1.58 -4.06
CA GLY A 97 2.52 -1.68 -3.29
C GLY A 97 2.56 -0.96 -1.94
N PRO A 98 1.66 -1.35 -1.03
CA PRO A 98 1.53 -0.74 0.29
C PRO A 98 2.58 -1.25 1.28
N TRP A 99 3.04 -0.34 2.13
CA TRP A 99 3.66 -0.73 3.40
C TRP A 99 2.58 -1.03 4.44
N VAL A 100 2.68 -2.18 5.09
CA VAL A 100 1.75 -2.62 6.15
C VAL A 100 2.50 -3.04 7.40
N TYR A 101 1.84 -2.91 8.55
CA TYR A 101 2.29 -3.48 9.81
C TYR A 101 1.21 -4.41 10.32
N ALA A 102 1.48 -5.72 10.30
CA ALA A 102 0.53 -6.78 10.60
C ALA A 102 0.88 -7.44 11.94
N PRO A 103 -0.08 -7.66 12.85
CA PRO A 103 0.21 -8.22 14.18
C PRO A 103 0.63 -9.70 14.14
N ASP A 104 0.24 -10.43 13.10
CA ASP A 104 0.51 -11.86 12.94
C ASP A 104 0.49 -12.29 11.47
N VAL A 105 0.86 -13.55 11.21
CA VAL A 105 0.93 -14.13 9.85
C VAL A 105 -0.44 -14.16 9.18
N ARG A 106 -1.52 -14.40 9.94
CA ARG A 106 -2.87 -14.45 9.37
C ARG A 106 -3.28 -13.08 8.85
N ALA A 107 -3.07 -12.03 9.64
CA ALA A 107 -3.33 -10.66 9.24
C ALA A 107 -2.54 -10.29 7.97
N LEU A 108 -1.27 -10.68 7.90
CA LEU A 108 -0.42 -10.47 6.72
C LEU A 108 -0.95 -11.22 5.48
N GLN A 109 -1.42 -12.46 5.64
CA GLN A 109 -2.01 -13.24 4.54
C GLN A 109 -3.31 -12.61 4.04
N GLU A 110 -4.18 -12.13 4.94
CA GLU A 110 -5.43 -11.44 4.58
C GLU A 110 -5.14 -10.16 3.78
N LEU A 111 -4.18 -9.35 4.22
CA LEU A 111 -3.74 -8.15 3.50
C LEU A 111 -3.10 -8.48 2.14
N SER A 112 -2.25 -9.51 2.09
CA SER A 112 -1.64 -9.98 0.85
C SER A 112 -2.69 -10.44 -0.15
N GLY A 113 -3.72 -11.17 0.31
CA GLY A 113 -4.83 -11.61 -0.53
C GLY A 113 -5.66 -10.46 -1.07
N ALA A 114 -6.00 -9.48 -0.22
CA ALA A 114 -6.75 -8.29 -0.63
C ALA A 114 -5.97 -7.46 -1.66
N TYR A 115 -4.67 -7.29 -1.46
CA TYR A 115 -3.82 -6.58 -2.42
C TYR A 115 -3.66 -7.36 -3.75
N ALA A 116 -3.48 -8.69 -3.69
CA ALA A 116 -3.42 -9.53 -4.88
C ALA A 116 -4.70 -9.48 -5.73
N ALA A 117 -5.87 -9.38 -5.08
CA ALA A 117 -7.14 -9.18 -5.77
C ALA A 117 -7.17 -7.84 -6.54
N LEU A 118 -6.71 -6.75 -5.91
CA LEU A 118 -6.58 -5.45 -6.56
C LEU A 118 -5.64 -5.50 -7.77
N VAL A 119 -4.43 -6.06 -7.60
CA VAL A 119 -3.44 -6.18 -8.69
C VAL A 119 -4.01 -7.00 -9.86
N THR A 120 -4.68 -8.12 -9.56
CA THR A 120 -5.27 -9.00 -10.58
C THR A 120 -6.36 -8.28 -11.37
N ALA A 121 -7.25 -7.56 -10.68
CA ALA A 121 -8.30 -6.76 -11.32
C ALA A 121 -7.72 -5.62 -12.17
N ALA A 122 -6.74 -4.88 -11.62
CA ALA A 122 -6.12 -3.75 -12.31
C ALA A 122 -5.30 -4.20 -13.53
N ARG A 123 -4.74 -5.41 -13.51
CA ARG A 123 -3.96 -5.97 -14.62
C ARG A 123 -4.78 -6.15 -15.89
N SER A 124 -6.07 -6.49 -15.77
CA SER A 124 -6.97 -6.75 -16.91
C SER A 124 -7.88 -5.57 -17.25
N ALA A 125 -7.94 -4.54 -16.39
CA ALA A 125 -8.78 -3.38 -16.62
C ALA A 125 -8.25 -2.46 -17.74
N PRO A 126 -9.12 -1.73 -18.47
CA PRO A 126 -8.73 -0.67 -19.38
C PRO A 126 -8.00 0.49 -18.66
N GLU A 127 -7.14 1.21 -19.38
CA GLU A 127 -6.39 2.35 -18.81
C GLU A 127 -7.31 3.44 -18.27
N ALA A 128 -8.38 3.76 -19.00
CA ALA A 128 -9.36 4.75 -18.61
C ALA A 128 -10.07 4.41 -17.29
N GLU A 129 -10.43 3.14 -17.08
CA GLU A 129 -11.11 2.68 -15.87
C GLU A 129 -10.20 2.78 -14.63
N VAL A 130 -8.94 2.40 -14.76
CA VAL A 130 -7.98 2.53 -13.66
C VAL A 130 -7.66 3.99 -13.36
N LEU A 131 -7.55 4.85 -14.37
CA LEU A 131 -7.36 6.29 -14.15
C LEU A 131 -8.55 6.89 -13.39
N LEU A 132 -9.78 6.58 -13.81
CA LEU A 132 -11.01 7.00 -13.12
C LEU A 132 -11.05 6.51 -11.67
N ALA A 133 -10.69 5.25 -11.42
CA ALA A 133 -10.60 4.70 -10.07
C ALA A 133 -9.52 5.40 -9.23
N ALA A 134 -8.33 5.63 -9.81
CA ALA A 134 -7.23 6.30 -9.15
C ALA A 134 -7.56 7.75 -8.78
N GLU A 135 -8.25 8.50 -9.65
CA GLU A 135 -8.75 9.84 -9.34
C GLU A 135 -9.71 9.83 -8.14
N ARG A 136 -10.66 8.89 -8.11
CA ARG A 136 -11.59 8.72 -6.98
C ARG A 136 -10.84 8.44 -5.68
N SER A 137 -9.87 7.53 -5.70
CA SER A 137 -9.10 7.19 -4.50
C SER A 137 -8.17 8.32 -4.05
N PHE A 138 -7.59 9.07 -4.98
CA PHE A 138 -6.73 10.23 -4.68
C PHE A 138 -7.45 11.29 -3.85
N THR A 139 -8.74 11.54 -4.12
CA THR A 139 -9.55 12.49 -3.31
C THR A 139 -9.70 12.09 -1.84
N ARG A 140 -9.46 10.82 -1.50
CA ARG A 140 -9.59 10.28 -0.14
C ARG A 140 -8.28 10.35 0.66
N GLY A 141 -7.16 10.69 0.03
CA GLY A 141 -5.87 10.91 0.68
C GLY A 141 -4.70 10.20 0.02
N ALA A 142 -3.49 10.72 0.23
CA ALA A 142 -2.28 10.27 -0.46
C ALA A 142 -1.92 8.79 -0.25
N HIS A 143 -2.26 8.21 0.91
CA HIS A 143 -2.01 6.78 1.18
C HIS A 143 -2.89 5.87 0.32
N ARG A 144 -4.03 6.35 -0.21
CA ARG A 144 -4.99 5.55 -0.97
C ARG A 144 -4.69 5.46 -2.47
N THR A 145 -3.43 5.54 -2.87
CA THR A 145 -3.04 5.72 -4.28
C THR A 145 -2.32 4.50 -4.88
N LEU A 146 -2.69 3.28 -4.50
CA LEU A 146 -2.04 2.05 -4.97
C LEU A 146 -2.17 1.88 -6.49
N LEU A 147 -3.32 2.22 -7.06
CA LEU A 147 -3.50 2.18 -8.52
C LEU A 147 -2.51 3.10 -9.25
N VAL A 148 -2.21 4.28 -8.71
CA VAL A 148 -1.19 5.19 -9.26
C VAL A 148 0.20 4.56 -9.15
N ARG A 149 0.50 3.89 -8.04
CA ARG A 149 1.81 3.26 -7.83
C ARG A 149 2.03 2.08 -8.76
N LEU A 150 1.02 1.24 -8.96
CA LEU A 150 1.06 0.13 -9.91
C LEU A 150 1.34 0.64 -11.33
N GLU A 151 0.74 1.77 -11.71
CA GLU A 151 0.99 2.40 -13.02
C GLU A 151 2.40 2.95 -13.21
N ALA A 152 3.28 2.95 -12.21
CA ALA A 152 4.69 3.27 -12.42
C ALA A 152 5.37 2.26 -13.36
N THR A 153 4.88 1.01 -13.40
CA THR A 153 5.49 -0.10 -14.14
C THR A 153 4.56 -0.68 -15.21
N PRO A 154 5.06 -1.25 -16.32
CA PRO A 154 4.23 -1.98 -17.27
C PRO A 154 3.82 -3.36 -16.72
N TYR A 155 2.63 -3.46 -16.11
CA TYR A 155 2.11 -4.73 -15.55
C TYR A 155 0.87 -5.29 -16.24
N ARG A 156 0.15 -4.45 -16.98
CA ARG A 156 -1.14 -4.80 -17.59
C ARG A 156 -1.04 -5.89 -18.66
N GLN A 157 -2.11 -6.64 -18.79
CA GLN A 157 -2.35 -7.57 -19.88
C GLN A 157 -3.48 -7.03 -20.76
N THR A 158 -3.35 -7.20 -22.07
CA THR A 158 -4.38 -6.84 -23.02
C THR A 158 -5.60 -7.75 -22.83
N ALA A 159 -6.63 -7.27 -22.16
CA ALA A 159 -7.90 -7.97 -22.01
C ALA A 159 -9.06 -7.09 -22.52
N ARG A 160 -10.06 -7.72 -23.17
CA ARG A 160 -11.22 -7.03 -23.76
C ARG A 160 -12.34 -6.74 -22.75
N ALA A 161 -12.33 -7.39 -21.59
CA ALA A 161 -13.28 -7.18 -20.50
C ALA A 161 -12.54 -7.32 -19.17
N GLY A 162 -12.52 -6.25 -18.39
CA GLY A 162 -11.92 -6.19 -17.06
C GLY A 162 -12.87 -5.51 -16.08
N VAL A 163 -12.48 -5.45 -14.80
CA VAL A 163 -13.24 -4.75 -13.76
C VAL A 163 -13.33 -3.26 -14.12
N ASP A 164 -14.50 -2.65 -13.89
CA ASP A 164 -14.72 -1.22 -14.12
C ASP A 164 -14.08 -0.35 -13.02
N ALA A 165 -14.11 0.97 -13.20
CA ALA A 165 -13.55 1.92 -12.25
C ALA A 165 -14.17 1.82 -10.83
N ALA A 166 -15.45 1.43 -10.73
CA ALA A 166 -16.12 1.29 -9.44
C ALA A 166 -15.56 0.07 -8.69
N GLY A 167 -15.51 -1.09 -9.33
CA GLY A 167 -14.96 -2.30 -8.71
C GLY A 167 -13.48 -2.17 -8.32
N LEU A 168 -12.67 -1.46 -9.11
CA LEU A 168 -11.27 -1.18 -8.75
C LEU A 168 -11.15 -0.27 -7.52
N HIS A 169 -11.95 0.79 -7.48
CA HIS A 169 -12.00 1.70 -6.33
C HIS A 169 -12.48 0.99 -5.05
N ASP A 170 -13.45 0.09 -5.18
CA ASP A 170 -13.98 -0.70 -4.07
C ASP A 170 -12.95 -1.68 -3.53
N LEU A 171 -12.18 -2.36 -4.41
CA LEU A 171 -11.09 -3.24 -4.00
C LEU A 171 -9.99 -2.49 -3.24
N GLU A 172 -9.57 -1.33 -3.73
CA GLU A 172 -8.57 -0.50 -3.06
C GLU A 172 -9.10 0.05 -1.71
N THR A 173 -10.36 0.46 -1.68
CA THR A 173 -11.02 0.91 -0.45
C THR A 173 -11.12 -0.22 0.57
N ALA A 174 -11.50 -1.43 0.13
CA ALA A 174 -11.60 -2.61 0.97
C ALA A 174 -10.23 -2.99 1.56
N PHE A 175 -9.16 -2.92 0.77
CA PHE A 175 -7.80 -3.14 1.26
C PHE A 175 -7.44 -2.19 2.41
N TRP A 176 -7.64 -0.88 2.21
CA TRP A 176 -7.30 0.10 3.25
C TRP A 176 -8.22 0.03 4.48
N ALA A 177 -9.49 -0.33 4.28
CA ALA A 177 -10.42 -0.56 5.39
C ALA A 177 -10.01 -1.78 6.23
N LEU A 178 -9.60 -2.88 5.58
CA LEU A 178 -9.06 -4.06 6.25
C LEU A 178 -7.82 -3.71 7.07
N ALA A 179 -6.86 -3.01 6.45
CA ALA A 179 -5.60 -2.65 7.09
C ALA A 179 -5.81 -1.70 8.30
N GLY A 180 -6.70 -0.70 8.16
CA GLY A 180 -7.09 0.15 9.28
C GLY A 180 -7.82 -0.60 10.40
N THR A 181 -8.68 -1.55 10.05
CA THR A 181 -9.39 -2.39 11.03
C THR A 181 -8.41 -3.25 11.84
N GLN A 182 -7.46 -3.90 11.17
CA GLN A 182 -6.43 -4.70 11.83
C GLN A 182 -5.54 -3.85 12.75
N ALA A 183 -5.14 -2.65 12.31
CA ALA A 183 -4.37 -1.70 13.14
C ALA A 183 -5.17 -1.28 14.39
N ALA A 184 -6.46 -0.95 14.22
CA ALA A 184 -7.31 -0.54 15.34
C ALA A 184 -7.50 -1.67 16.37
N GLN A 185 -7.67 -2.90 15.90
CA GLN A 185 -7.75 -4.08 16.76
C GLN A 185 -6.43 -4.36 17.49
N ALA A 186 -5.28 -4.21 16.83
CA ALA A 186 -3.97 -4.33 17.47
C ALA A 186 -3.79 -3.25 18.56
N HIS A 187 -4.14 -2.00 18.26
CA HIS A 187 -4.08 -0.90 19.22
C HIS A 187 -4.98 -1.14 20.43
N ALA A 188 -6.23 -1.55 20.20
CA ALA A 188 -7.18 -1.85 21.29
C ALA A 188 -6.68 -2.99 22.18
N ARG A 189 -6.11 -4.06 21.60
CA ARG A 189 -5.50 -5.16 22.37
C ARG A 189 -4.30 -4.70 23.19
N TRP A 190 -3.49 -3.78 22.65
CA TRP A 190 -2.36 -3.19 23.36
C TRP A 190 -2.82 -2.34 24.55
N GLN A 191 -3.79 -1.45 24.33
CA GLN A 191 -4.37 -0.61 25.40
C GLN A 191 -4.97 -1.46 26.53
N ALA A 192 -5.66 -2.55 26.21
CA ALA A 192 -6.26 -3.43 27.21
C ALA A 192 -5.25 -4.19 28.08
N ARG A 193 -3.97 -4.26 27.67
CA ARG A 193 -2.90 -4.92 28.41
C ARG A 193 -2.06 -3.95 29.25
N ARG A 194 -2.30 -2.64 29.12
CA ARG A 194 -1.57 -1.57 29.79
C ARG A 194 -2.29 -1.14 31.07
#